data_AF-A0A8K0Y432-F1
#
_entry.id   AF-A0A8K0Y432-F1
#
_cell.length_a   1.000
_cell.length_b   1.000
_cell.length_c   1.000
_cell.angle_alpha   90.00
_cell.angle_beta   90.00
_cell.angle_gamma   90.00
#
_symmetry.space_group_name_H-M   'P 1'
#
loop_
_entity.id
_entity.type
_entity.pdbx_description
1 polymer ?
#
loop_
_entity_poly.entity_id
_entity_poly.type
_entity_poly.pdbx_seq_one_letter_code
_entity_poly.pdbx_strand_id
1 'polypeptide(L)'
;MADAESFGIEKGYGKQAVDWMNEEAKKLDLKFEARLYDYEISTKNFGNFEMFSWIGGSKIARDLVIKASKRFRIKVIEGGYTPIRLVIKVSSRNEYGIVRKGDRVYRTDRVYIFAINK
;
A
#
# COMPACT_ATOMS: atom_id res chain seq x y z
N MET A 1 16.17 -2.91 -4.54
CA MET A 1 15.18 -2.43 -3.54
C MET A 1 14.48 -3.65 -2.99
N ALA A 2 14.23 -3.70 -1.68
CA ALA A 2 13.49 -4.80 -1.07
C ALA A 2 12.08 -4.91 -1.67
N ASP A 3 11.54 -6.12 -1.69
CA ASP A 3 10.17 -6.35 -2.11
C ASP A 3 9.21 -5.64 -1.15
N ALA A 4 8.16 -5.04 -1.72
CA ALA A 4 7.09 -4.49 -0.90
C ALA A 4 6.30 -5.65 -0.31
N GLU A 5 6.06 -5.59 1.00
CA GLU A 5 5.28 -6.60 1.70
C GLU A 5 3.83 -6.16 1.94
N SER A 6 3.53 -4.87 1.75
CA SER A 6 2.18 -4.34 1.94
C SER A 6 1.89 -3.13 1.05
N PHE A 7 0.63 -3.01 0.62
CA PHE A 7 0.10 -1.87 -0.11
C PHE A 7 -1.25 -1.44 0.44
N GLY A 8 -1.53 -0.14 0.36
CA GLY A 8 -2.82 0.45 0.71
C GLY A 8 -3.21 1.57 -0.25
N ILE A 9 -4.52 1.80 -0.36
CA ILE A 9 -5.15 2.76 -1.27
C ILE A 9 -5.92 3.77 -0.44
N GLU A 10 -5.90 5.04 -0.81
CA GLU A 10 -6.67 6.09 -0.12
C GLU A 10 -8.12 5.67 0.15
N LYS A 11 -8.55 5.82 1.40
CA LYS A 11 -9.88 5.41 1.86
C LYS A 11 -10.99 6.00 0.98
N GLY A 12 -11.94 5.14 0.59
CA GLY A 12 -13.06 5.48 -0.29
C GLY A 12 -12.78 5.18 -1.76
N TYR A 13 -11.55 4.80 -2.11
CA TYR A 13 -11.16 4.44 -3.47
C TYR A 13 -10.74 2.98 -3.62
N GLY A 14 -10.64 2.22 -2.52
CA GLY A 14 -10.16 0.85 -2.53
C GLY A 14 -10.86 -0.03 -3.57
N LYS A 15 -12.19 -0.04 -3.58
CA LYS A 15 -12.96 -0.89 -4.49
C LYS A 15 -12.71 -0.51 -5.94
N GLN A 16 -12.85 0.77 -6.26
CA GLN A 16 -12.64 1.30 -7.61
C GLN A 16 -11.23 1.01 -8.13
N ALA A 17 -10.22 1.21 -7.30
CA ALA A 17 -8.84 1.00 -7.69
C ALA A 17 -8.47 -0.48 -7.80
N VAL A 18 -8.93 -1.35 -6.89
CA VAL A 18 -8.69 -2.80 -6.95
C VAL A 18 -9.38 -3.42 -8.16
N ASP A 19 -10.64 -3.10 -8.40
CA ASP A 19 -11.37 -3.59 -9.57
C ASP A 19 -10.64 -3.18 -10.87
N TRP A 20 -10.23 -1.92 -10.96
CA TRP A 20 -9.47 -1.43 -12.11
C TRP A 20 -8.11 -2.11 -12.26
N MET A 21 -7.35 -2.32 -11.17
CA MET A 21 -6.06 -3.02 -11.24
C MET A 21 -6.22 -4.46 -11.75
N ASN A 22 -7.27 -5.16 -11.32
CA ASN A 22 -7.57 -6.52 -11.78
C ASN A 22 -7.96 -6.55 -13.27
N GLU A 23 -8.78 -5.61 -13.73
CA GLU A 23 -9.12 -5.48 -15.15
C GLU A 23 -7.89 -5.16 -15.99
N GLU A 24 -7.04 -4.25 -15.51
CA GLU A 24 -5.83 -3.83 -16.22
C GLU A 24 -4.81 -4.98 -16.29
N ALA A 25 -4.67 -5.77 -15.21
CA ALA A 25 -3.84 -6.97 -15.22
C ALA A 25 -4.30 -7.98 -16.25
N LYS A 26 -5.61 -8.23 -16.35
CA LYS A 26 -6.19 -9.13 -17.36
C LYS A 26 -5.90 -8.66 -18.79
N LYS A 27 -6.01 -7.36 -19.07
CA LYS A 27 -5.70 -6.79 -20.39
C LYS A 27 -4.23 -6.97 -20.79
N LEU A 28 -3.34 -6.95 -19.81
CA LEU A 28 -1.89 -7.05 -20.01
C LEU A 28 -1.36 -8.49 -19.85
N ASP A 29 -2.25 -9.49 -19.70
CA ASP A 29 -1.91 -10.89 -19.42
C ASP A 29 -0.94 -11.05 -18.23
N LEU A 30 -1.12 -10.22 -17.20
CA LEU A 30 -0.31 -10.26 -15.99
C LEU A 30 -0.92 -11.22 -14.99
N LYS A 31 -0.08 -12.08 -14.39
CA LYS A 31 -0.45 -12.91 -13.23
C LYS A 31 -0.59 -12.03 -12.00
N PHE A 32 -1.74 -11.38 -11.87
CA PHE A 32 -2.08 -10.50 -10.77
C PHE A 32 -3.57 -10.57 -10.43
N GLU A 33 -3.86 -10.66 -9.14
CA GLU A 33 -5.21 -10.51 -8.60
C GLU A 33 -5.12 -9.83 -7.24
N ALA A 34 -5.80 -8.71 -7.06
CA ALA A 34 -5.91 -7.98 -5.81
C ALA A 34 -7.31 -8.11 -5.20
N ARG A 35 -7.37 -8.13 -3.88
CA ARG A 35 -8.61 -8.16 -3.11
C ARG A 35 -8.50 -7.24 -1.92
N LEU A 36 -9.49 -6.37 -1.74
CA LEU A 36 -9.64 -5.64 -0.49
C LEU A 36 -9.87 -6.63 0.65
N TYR A 37 -9.37 -6.28 1.83
CA TYR A 37 -9.79 -6.88 3.08
C TYR A 37 -10.18 -5.76 4.03
N ASP A 38 -11.10 -6.01 4.96
CA ASP A 38 -11.69 -5.00 5.86
C ASP A 38 -10.70 -4.52 6.93
N TYR A 39 -9.59 -3.95 6.48
CA TYR A 39 -8.52 -3.42 7.29
C TYR A 39 -8.04 -2.11 6.70
N GLU A 40 -7.94 -1.12 7.57
CA GLU A 40 -7.48 0.20 7.24
C GLU A 40 -6.27 0.56 8.09
N ILE A 41 -5.35 1.34 7.52
CA ILE A 41 -4.29 2.00 8.28
C ILE A 41 -4.49 3.50 8.23
N SER A 42 -4.21 4.17 9.35
CA SER A 42 -4.30 5.61 9.47
C SER A 42 -2.91 6.22 9.57
N THR A 43 -2.67 7.30 8.84
CA THR A 43 -1.43 8.06 8.89
C THR A 43 -1.70 9.48 9.39
N LYS A 44 -0.81 10.01 10.23
CA LYS A 44 -0.99 11.34 10.82
C LYS A 44 -1.10 12.46 9.76
N ASN A 45 -0.34 12.34 8.67
CA ASN A 45 -0.17 13.42 7.69
C ASN A 45 -0.82 13.11 6.32
N PHE A 46 -1.18 11.85 6.04
CA PHE A 46 -1.65 11.44 4.72
C PHE A 46 -3.05 10.82 4.72
N GLY A 47 -3.71 10.74 5.89
CA GLY A 47 -5.05 10.19 6.04
C GLY A 47 -5.05 8.67 6.11
N ASN A 48 -6.19 8.07 5.74
CA ASN A 48 -6.45 6.65 5.92
C ASN A 48 -6.34 5.90 4.59
N PHE A 49 -5.93 4.64 4.69
CA PHE A 49 -5.71 3.75 3.55
C PHE A 49 -6.43 2.42 3.78
N GLU A 50 -7.23 2.00 2.81
CA GLU A 50 -7.80 0.67 2.70
C GLU A 50 -6.71 -0.28 2.18
N MET A 51 -6.46 -1.35 2.93
CA MET A 51 -5.43 -2.32 2.58
C MET A 51 -5.99 -3.38 1.64
N PHE A 52 -5.12 -3.93 0.79
CA PHE A 52 -5.49 -5.03 -0.11
C PHE A 52 -4.40 -6.10 -0.12
N SER A 53 -4.82 -7.35 -0.25
CA SER A 53 -3.92 -8.47 -0.53
C SER A 53 -3.82 -8.68 -2.03
N TRP A 54 -2.76 -9.33 -2.49
CA TRP A 54 -2.62 -9.67 -3.90
C TRP A 54 -1.98 -11.04 -4.09
N ILE A 55 -2.24 -11.63 -5.26
CA ILE A 55 -1.54 -12.77 -5.82
C ILE A 55 -0.66 -12.23 -6.95
N GLY A 56 0.58 -12.73 -7.06
CA GLY A 56 1.54 -12.31 -8.08
C GLY A 56 2.77 -11.62 -7.51
N GLY A 57 3.68 -11.20 -8.40
CA GLY A 57 4.94 -10.57 -7.98
C GLY A 57 4.73 -9.18 -7.37
N SER A 58 5.45 -8.88 -6.29
CA SER A 58 5.52 -7.57 -5.62
C SER A 58 5.75 -6.40 -6.60
N LYS A 59 6.59 -6.61 -7.63
CA LYS A 59 6.87 -5.63 -8.68
C LYS A 59 5.62 -5.33 -9.53
N ILE A 60 4.85 -6.35 -9.90
CA ILE A 60 3.63 -6.19 -10.69
C ILE A 60 2.59 -5.42 -9.88
N ALA A 61 2.41 -5.79 -8.61
CA ALA A 61 1.54 -5.07 -7.67
C ALA A 61 1.92 -3.60 -7.54
N ARG A 62 3.23 -3.31 -7.38
CA ARG A 62 3.76 -1.95 -7.31
C ARG A 62 3.47 -1.15 -8.58
N ASP A 63 3.69 -1.74 -9.74
CA ASP A 63 3.48 -1.05 -11.02
C ASP A 63 1.99 -0.74 -11.24
N LEU A 64 1.09 -1.68 -10.93
CA LEU A 64 -0.36 -1.49 -11.05
C LEU A 64 -0.91 -0.46 -10.06
N VAL A 65 -0.49 -0.50 -8.79
CA VAL A 65 -0.97 0.45 -7.76
C VAL A 65 -0.51 1.88 -8.05
N ILE A 66 0.70 2.05 -8.61
CA ILE A 66 1.19 3.35 -9.06
C ILE A 66 0.36 3.86 -10.25
N LYS A 67 0.04 2.99 -11.22
CA LYS A 67 -0.84 3.38 -12.34
C LYS A 67 -2.24 3.76 -11.84
N ALA A 68 -2.79 3.04 -10.85
CA ALA A 68 -4.07 3.38 -10.24
C ALA A 68 -4.01 4.74 -9.56
N SER A 69 -2.95 5.02 -8.78
CA SER A 69 -2.71 6.33 -8.16
C SER A 69 -2.71 7.46 -9.18
N LYS A 70 -1.99 7.31 -10.30
CA LYS A 70 -1.96 8.30 -11.38
C LYS A 70 -3.32 8.49 -12.04
N ARG A 71 -4.00 7.38 -12.37
CA ARG A 71 -5.29 7.39 -13.06
C ARG A 71 -6.36 8.10 -12.26
N PHE A 72 -6.49 7.76 -10.98
CA PHE A 72 -7.56 8.29 -10.12
C PHE A 72 -7.13 9.53 -9.31
N ARG A 73 -5.86 9.95 -9.41
CA ARG A 73 -5.26 11.06 -8.64
C ARG A 73 -5.34 10.87 -7.12
N ILE A 74 -5.27 9.62 -6.68
CA ILE A 74 -5.41 9.19 -5.28
C ILE A 74 -4.05 8.90 -4.64
N LYS A 75 -3.99 8.93 -3.31
CA LYS A 75 -2.81 8.48 -2.57
C LYS A 75 -2.76 6.96 -2.50
N VAL A 76 -1.56 6.41 -2.55
CA VAL A 76 -1.28 5.00 -2.27
C VAL A 76 -0.08 4.91 -1.32
N ILE A 77 -0.07 3.91 -0.45
CA ILE A 77 1.02 3.66 0.49
C ILE A 77 1.63 2.29 0.22
N GLU A 78 2.96 2.24 0.28
CA GLU A 78 3.77 1.03 0.20
C GLU A 78 4.56 0.89 1.49
N GLY A 79 4.46 -0.27 2.15
CA GLY A 79 5.20 -0.59 3.36
C GLY A 79 6.06 -1.84 3.19
N GLY A 80 7.29 -1.78 3.71
CA GLY A 80 8.11 -2.97 3.99
C GLY A 80 7.95 -3.34 5.46
N TYR A 81 7.56 -4.57 5.75
CA TYR A 81 7.27 -5.04 7.11
C TYR A 81 8.57 -5.14 7.94
N THR A 82 8.55 -4.66 9.17
CA THR A 82 9.38 -5.23 10.24
C THR A 82 8.42 -5.69 11.34
N PRO A 83 8.44 -6.97 11.77
CA PRO A 83 7.43 -7.51 12.69
C PRO A 83 7.37 -6.75 14.02
N ILE A 84 6.14 -6.45 14.45
CA ILE A 84 5.76 -5.75 15.70
C ILE A 84 6.46 -6.29 16.96
N ARG A 85 6.85 -7.58 16.99
CA ARG A 85 7.61 -8.17 18.11
C ARG A 85 9.02 -7.59 18.29
N LEU A 86 9.60 -7.00 17.24
CA LEU A 86 10.91 -6.33 17.30
C LEU A 86 10.80 -4.85 17.68
N VAL A 87 9.64 -4.23 17.46
CA VAL A 87 9.39 -2.79 17.68
C VAL A 87 9.43 -2.44 19.18
N ILE A 88 9.05 -3.37 20.07
CA ILE A 88 9.10 -3.14 21.52
C ILE A 88 10.56 -3.15 22.06
N LYS A 89 11.52 -3.73 21.32
CA LYS A 89 12.93 -3.85 21.76
C LYS A 89 13.93 -3.02 20.95
N VAL A 90 13.53 -2.44 19.82
CA VAL A 90 14.44 -1.78 18.87
C VAL A 90 13.86 -0.41 18.49
N SER A 91 13.85 0.52 19.44
CA SER A 91 13.43 1.91 19.29
C SER A 91 14.33 2.76 18.35
N SER A 92 15.00 2.15 17.36
CA SER A 92 16.05 2.81 16.58
C SER A 92 16.32 2.27 15.17
N ARG A 93 15.40 1.51 14.54
CA ARG A 93 15.46 1.27 13.08
C ARG A 93 14.18 1.78 12.41
N ASN A 94 14.31 2.94 11.78
CA ASN A 94 13.25 3.69 11.13
C ASN A 94 12.41 2.82 10.17
N GLU A 95 11.11 2.75 10.43
CA GLU A 95 10.12 2.19 9.51
C GLU A 95 9.82 3.24 8.44
N TYR A 96 10.22 2.97 7.20
CA TYR A 96 10.01 3.89 6.07
C TYR A 96 8.83 3.43 5.22
N GLY A 97 7.81 4.27 5.12
CA GLY A 97 6.75 4.14 4.12
C GLY A 97 6.99 5.06 2.94
N ILE A 98 6.46 4.66 1.79
CA ILE A 98 6.40 5.55 0.63
C ILE A 98 4.93 5.83 0.32
N VAL A 99 4.55 7.10 0.43
CA VAL A 99 3.24 7.58 -0.04
C VAL A 99 3.43 8.18 -1.42
N ARG A 100 2.59 7.79 -2.37
CA ARG A 100 2.58 8.33 -3.74
C ARG A 100 1.25 8.97 -4.05
N LYS A 101 1.28 10.10 -4.76
CA LYS A 101 0.10 10.76 -5.33
C LYS A 101 0.42 11.17 -6.76
N GLY A 102 0.03 10.34 -7.72
CA GLY A 102 0.43 10.52 -9.11
C GLY A 102 1.95 10.37 -9.29
N ASP A 103 2.61 11.42 -9.79
CA ASP A 103 4.08 11.44 -9.95
C ASP A 103 4.84 11.88 -8.69
N ARG A 104 4.13 12.39 -7.68
CA ARG A 104 4.76 12.85 -6.44
C ARG A 104 5.03 11.69 -5.50
N VAL A 105 6.24 11.64 -4.94
CA VAL A 105 6.69 10.63 -4.00
C VAL A 105 7.07 11.30 -2.68
N TYR A 106 6.49 10.82 -1.58
CA TYR A 106 6.77 11.28 -0.23
C TYR A 106 7.38 10.12 0.55
N ARG A 107 8.57 10.32 1.13
CA ARG A 107 9.14 9.40 2.12
C ARG A 107 8.59 9.78 3.49
N THR A 108 8.10 8.79 4.23
CA THR A 108 7.65 9.00 5.60
C THR A 108 8.38 8.05 6.55
N ASP A 109 9.05 8.65 7.54
CA ASP A 109 9.85 7.94 8.55
C ASP A 109 8.99 7.46 9.74
N ARG A 110 7.66 7.62 9.64
CA ARG A 110 6.68 7.28 10.67
C ARG A 110 5.42 6.74 10.02
N VAL A 111 5.51 5.55 9.41
CA VAL A 111 4.30 4.73 9.28
C VAL A 111 4.07 4.11 10.65
N TYR A 112 3.45 4.85 11.56
CA TYR A 112 2.85 4.18 12.71
C TYR A 112 1.74 3.29 12.15
N ILE A 113 2.05 2.02 11.91
CA ILE A 113 1.05 0.98 11.86
C ILE A 113 0.55 0.90 13.31
N PHE A 114 -0.35 1.82 13.68
CA PHE A 114 -1.23 1.58 14.81
C PHE A 114 -2.09 0.39 14.37
N ALA A 115 -1.57 -0.81 14.60
CA ALA A 115 -2.39 -1.97 14.84
C ALA A 115 -3.23 -1.60 16.07
N ILE A 116 -4.41 -1.04 15.82
CA ILE A 116 -5.45 -0.88 16.81
C ILE A 116 -5.85 -2.31 17.19
N ASN A 117 -5.14 -2.88 18.17
CA ASN A 117 -5.72 -3.94 18.98
C ASN A 117 -6.86 -3.29 19.78
N LYS A 118 -8.00 -3.99 19.81
CA LYS A 118 -9.10 -3.76 20.74
C LYS A 118 -8.60 -3.55 22.17
#